data_AF-A0A352S976-F1
#
_entry.id   AF-A0A352S976-F1
#
_cell.length_a   1.000
_cell.length_b   1.000
_cell.length_c   1.000
_cell.angle_alpha   90.00
_cell.angle_beta   90.00
_cell.angle_gamma   90.00
#
_symmetry.space_group_name_H-M   'P 1'
#
loop_
_entity.id
_entity.type
_entity.pdbx_description
1 polymer ?
#
loop_
_entity_poly.entity_id
_entity_poly.type
_entity_poly.pdbx_seq_one_letter_code
_entity_poly.pdbx_strand_id
1 'polypeptide(L)'
;MGVAAATGCHATEPGDSLRSDFKDPDITDPLEDLKAVLQVLLGEIPIVGSSASALLGLLWPWNRDVWDDIRGRVEALINQKIEEAVFSLLKQKLNGIADTLKLYVSAASTGDTQNMMMQFVATNTSMVAASREFRNPDFQWKIAPLFAVFAQLHMVLLRDVALNGKDWSWNAKVYESYVKLATDTAQDY
;
A
#
# COMPACT_ATOMS: atom_id res chain seq x y z
N MET A 1 -14.88 -48.69 -19.19
CA MET A 1 -14.70 -48.61 -17.72
C MET A 1 -13.20 -48.58 -17.47
N GLY A 2 -12.53 -47.57 -16.91
CA GLY A 2 -12.86 -46.18 -16.55
C GLY A 2 -11.51 -45.44 -16.56
N VAL A 3 -11.50 -44.19 -17.03
CA VAL A 3 -10.29 -43.37 -17.09
C VAL A 3 -10.08 -42.73 -15.73
N ALA A 4 -8.95 -43.02 -15.08
CA ALA A 4 -8.54 -42.39 -13.84
C ALA A 4 -8.12 -40.93 -14.11
N ALA A 5 -8.87 -39.99 -13.56
CA ALA A 5 -8.53 -38.58 -13.58
C ALA A 5 -7.30 -38.34 -12.71
N ALA A 6 -6.24 -37.80 -13.30
CA ALA A 6 -5.10 -37.26 -12.57
C ALA A 6 -5.56 -36.02 -11.80
N THR A 7 -5.71 -36.16 -10.48
CA THR A 7 -6.02 -35.08 -9.56
C THR A 7 -4.88 -34.07 -9.60
N GLY A 8 -5.17 -32.85 -10.07
CA GLY A 8 -4.24 -31.74 -10.12
C GLY A 8 -3.75 -31.38 -8.72
N CYS A 9 -2.44 -31.46 -8.51
CA CYS A 9 -1.79 -30.85 -7.36
C CYS A 9 -1.64 -29.36 -7.68
N HIS A 10 -2.65 -28.55 -7.33
CA HIS A 10 -2.49 -27.11 -7.28
C HIS A 10 -1.56 -26.81 -6.11
N ALA A 11 -0.29 -26.52 -6.41
CA ALA A 11 0.58 -25.87 -5.46
C ALA A 11 -0.02 -24.48 -5.18
N THR A 12 -0.66 -24.31 -4.03
CA THR A 12 -1.06 -23.01 -3.51
C THR A 12 0.21 -22.19 -3.33
N GLU A 13 0.31 -21.05 -4.01
CA GLU A 13 1.45 -20.16 -3.84
C GLU A 13 1.52 -19.73 -2.36
N PRO A 14 2.72 -19.49 -1.79
CA PRO A 14 2.87 -19.09 -0.39
C PRO A 14 2.06 -17.85 0.04
N GLY A 15 1.51 -17.08 -0.92
CA GLY A 15 0.61 -15.96 -0.68
C GLY A 15 -0.88 -16.31 -0.53
N ASP A 16 -1.33 -17.52 -0.90
CA ASP A 16 -2.75 -17.93 -0.85
C ASP A 16 -3.31 -18.10 0.55
N SER A 17 -2.49 -18.48 1.53
CA SER A 17 -2.93 -18.64 2.91
C SER A 17 -3.13 -17.31 3.65
N LEU A 18 -2.64 -16.20 3.10
CA LEU A 18 -2.84 -14.86 3.64
C LEU A 18 -4.02 -14.13 2.97
N ARG A 19 -4.60 -14.75 1.95
CA ARG A 19 -5.61 -14.17 1.03
C ARG A 19 -7.05 -14.52 1.39
N SER A 20 -7.31 -15.48 2.28
CA SER A 20 -8.68 -15.94 2.57
C SER A 20 -9.46 -15.07 3.56
N ASP A 21 -8.78 -14.22 4.32
CA ASP A 21 -9.37 -13.58 5.51
C ASP A 21 -9.92 -12.17 5.21
N PHE A 22 -9.68 -11.63 4.02
CA PHE A 22 -10.14 -10.31 3.61
C PHE A 22 -11.29 -10.43 2.62
N LYS A 23 -12.52 -10.18 3.11
CA LYS A 23 -13.69 -10.00 2.24
C LYS A 23 -13.58 -8.65 1.55
N ASP A 24 -13.52 -8.63 0.22
CA ASP A 24 -13.39 -7.38 -0.53
C ASP A 24 -14.60 -6.47 -0.23
N PRO A 25 -14.36 -5.18 0.03
CA PRO A 25 -15.45 -4.21 0.16
C PRO A 25 -16.19 -4.07 -1.18
N ASP A 26 -17.47 -3.69 -1.11
CA ASP A 26 -18.23 -3.30 -2.31
C ASP A 26 -17.74 -1.91 -2.76
N ILE A 27 -16.72 -1.89 -3.63
CA ILE A 27 -16.04 -0.66 -4.07
C ILE A 27 -16.93 0.08 -5.06
N THR A 28 -17.50 1.20 -4.61
CA THR A 28 -18.36 2.07 -5.43
C THR A 28 -17.65 3.34 -5.87
N ASP A 29 -16.74 3.86 -5.03
CA ASP A 29 -15.97 5.07 -5.25
C ASP A 29 -14.60 4.93 -4.57
N PRO A 30 -13.54 4.57 -5.30
CA PRO A 30 -12.25 4.25 -4.67
C PRO A 30 -11.66 5.37 -3.81
N LEU A 31 -11.97 6.66 -4.08
CA LEU A 31 -11.45 7.78 -3.30
C LEU A 31 -12.28 8.05 -2.03
N GLU A 32 -13.60 7.95 -2.11
CA GLU A 32 -14.45 8.04 -0.91
C GLU A 32 -14.30 6.80 -0.02
N ASP A 33 -14.17 5.61 -0.62
CA ASP A 33 -13.89 4.37 0.08
C ASP A 33 -12.52 4.44 0.78
N LEU A 34 -11.49 5.03 0.13
CA LEU A 34 -10.18 5.25 0.74
C LEU A 34 -10.28 6.15 1.96
N LYS A 35 -11.02 7.26 1.87
CA LYS A 35 -11.27 8.15 3.00
C LYS A 35 -12.00 7.43 4.13
N ALA A 36 -13.02 6.64 3.83
CA ALA A 36 -13.77 5.87 4.83
C ALA A 36 -12.88 4.83 5.52
N VAL A 37 -12.08 4.07 4.76
CA VAL A 37 -11.11 3.12 5.31
C VAL A 37 -10.09 3.83 6.21
N LEU A 38 -9.52 4.96 5.76
CA LEU A 38 -8.58 5.73 6.57
C LEU A 38 -9.22 6.24 7.88
N GLN A 39 -10.47 6.70 7.85
CA GLN A 39 -11.18 7.13 9.06
C GLN A 39 -11.33 6.00 10.08
N VAL A 40 -11.65 4.80 9.62
CA VAL A 40 -11.70 3.61 10.48
C VAL A 40 -10.30 3.30 11.03
N LEU A 41 -9.28 3.27 10.18
CA LEU A 41 -7.90 2.95 10.58
C LEU A 41 -7.32 3.95 11.60
N LEU A 42 -7.74 5.21 11.55
CA LEU A 42 -7.32 6.24 12.52
C LEU A 42 -7.94 6.03 13.91
N GLY A 43 -9.10 5.38 14.00
CA GLY A 43 -9.79 5.10 15.26
C GLY A 43 -9.32 3.84 15.98
N GLU A 44 -8.62 2.94 15.29
CA GLU A 44 -8.19 1.63 15.81
C GLU A 44 -6.72 1.63 16.26
N ILE A 45 -6.39 0.82 17.27
CA ILE A 45 -5.01 0.42 17.60
C ILE A 45 -4.68 -0.79 16.70
N PRO A 46 -3.90 -0.63 15.62
CA PRO A 46 -3.80 -1.66 14.60
C PRO A 46 -2.82 -2.75 14.99
N ILE A 47 -3.15 -3.98 14.63
CA ILE A 47 -2.18 -5.08 14.50
C ILE A 47 -1.21 -4.73 13.37
N VAL A 48 0.09 -5.01 13.52
CA VAL A 48 1.12 -4.69 12.53
C VAL A 48 0.73 -5.22 11.14
N GLY A 49 0.80 -4.38 10.10
CA GLY A 49 0.46 -4.73 8.72
C GLY A 49 -1.04 -4.74 8.39
N SER A 50 -1.95 -4.67 9.38
CA SER A 50 -3.40 -4.70 9.13
C SER A 50 -3.89 -3.49 8.32
N SER A 51 -3.40 -2.30 8.65
CA SER A 51 -3.72 -1.06 7.93
C SER A 51 -3.27 -1.10 6.47
N ALA A 52 -2.05 -1.58 6.23
CA ALA A 52 -1.51 -1.77 4.88
C ALA A 52 -2.30 -2.81 4.10
N SER A 53 -2.72 -3.91 4.74
CA SER A 53 -3.57 -4.94 4.12
C SER A 53 -4.93 -4.39 3.69
N ALA A 54 -5.58 -3.59 4.55
CA ALA A 54 -6.85 -2.94 4.22
C ALA A 54 -6.74 -2.03 3.00
N LEU A 55 -5.67 -1.22 2.91
CA LEU A 55 -5.42 -0.37 1.75
C LEU A 55 -5.10 -1.18 0.48
N LEU A 56 -4.38 -2.29 0.60
CA LEU A 56 -4.12 -3.19 -0.52
C LEU A 56 -5.42 -3.80 -1.07
N GLY A 57 -6.30 -4.29 -0.21
CA GLY A 57 -7.59 -4.85 -0.62
C GLY A 57 -8.49 -3.83 -1.31
N LEU A 58 -8.43 -2.56 -0.90
CA LEU A 58 -9.19 -1.48 -1.52
C LEU A 58 -8.61 -1.03 -2.87
N LEU A 59 -7.31 -0.77 -2.93
CA LEU A 59 -6.67 -0.12 -4.08
C LEU A 59 -6.13 -1.12 -5.13
N TRP A 60 -6.01 -2.39 -4.77
CA TRP A 60 -5.67 -3.49 -5.68
C TRP A 60 -6.57 -4.71 -5.46
N PRO A 61 -7.90 -4.57 -5.66
CA PRO A 61 -8.81 -5.69 -5.55
C PRO A 61 -8.56 -6.70 -6.67
N TRP A 62 -8.89 -7.98 -6.45
CA TRP A 62 -8.61 -9.05 -7.40
C TRP A 62 -9.53 -9.06 -8.63
N ASN A 63 -10.73 -8.47 -8.51
CA ASN A 63 -11.80 -8.59 -9.49
C ASN A 63 -11.85 -7.43 -10.49
N ARG A 64 -11.10 -6.34 -10.26
CA ARG A 64 -11.10 -5.15 -11.13
C ARG A 64 -9.89 -4.27 -10.93
N ASP A 65 -9.60 -3.45 -11.93
CA ASP A 65 -8.63 -2.36 -11.81
C ASP A 65 -9.35 -1.06 -11.42
N VAL A 66 -9.07 -0.55 -10.23
CA VAL A 66 -9.69 0.69 -9.71
C VAL A 66 -8.90 1.95 -10.08
N TRP A 67 -7.69 1.81 -10.62
CA TRP A 67 -6.83 2.96 -10.90
C TRP A 67 -7.35 3.80 -12.05
N ASP A 68 -8.05 3.21 -13.01
CA ASP A 68 -8.67 3.95 -14.12
C ASP A 68 -9.86 4.78 -13.63
N ASP A 69 -10.62 4.28 -12.65
CA ASP A 69 -11.67 5.05 -11.97
C ASP A 69 -11.07 6.21 -11.16
N ILE A 70 -10.00 5.94 -10.42
CA ILE A 70 -9.25 6.96 -9.67
C ILE A 70 -8.77 8.05 -10.64
N ARG A 71 -8.17 7.67 -11.77
CA ARG A 71 -7.75 8.63 -12.80
C ARG A 71 -8.91 9.50 -13.26
N GLY A 72 -10.05 8.87 -13.61
CA GLY A 72 -11.23 9.61 -14.07
C GLY A 72 -11.70 10.66 -13.06
N ARG A 73 -11.65 10.32 -11.76
CA ARG A 73 -12.00 11.25 -10.67
C ARG A 73 -10.98 12.37 -10.52
N VAL A 74 -9.69 12.04 -10.58
CA VAL A 74 -8.62 13.04 -10.52
C VAL A 74 -8.73 14.03 -11.67
N GLU A 75 -8.92 13.54 -12.90
CA GLU A 75 -9.09 14.38 -14.09
C GLU A 75 -10.30 15.30 -13.98
N ALA A 76 -11.40 14.82 -13.41
CA ALA A 76 -12.59 15.63 -13.13
C ALA A 76 -12.32 16.69 -12.05
N LEU A 77 -11.57 16.36 -10.99
CA LEU A 77 -11.23 17.27 -9.90
C LEU A 77 -10.37 18.45 -10.37
N ILE A 78 -9.39 18.18 -11.24
CA ILE A 78 -8.48 19.21 -11.76
C ILE A 78 -8.97 19.86 -13.07
N ASN A 79 -10.09 19.38 -13.61
CA ASN A 79 -10.65 19.76 -14.91
C ASN A 79 -9.62 19.67 -16.06
N GLN A 80 -8.78 18.64 -16.06
CA GLN A 80 -7.71 18.41 -17.04
C GLN A 80 -7.47 16.91 -17.21
N LYS A 81 -7.06 16.49 -18.42
CA LYS A 81 -6.64 15.12 -18.69
C LYS A 81 -5.20 14.87 -18.23
N ILE A 82 -4.96 13.70 -17.66
CA ILE A 82 -3.61 13.20 -17.42
C ILE A 82 -3.18 12.47 -18.70
N GLU A 83 -1.97 12.77 -19.16
CA GLU A 83 -1.39 12.10 -20.32
C GLU A 83 -1.28 10.59 -20.07
N GLU A 84 -1.65 9.78 -21.06
CA GLU A 84 -1.69 8.33 -20.94
C GLU A 84 -0.34 7.74 -20.51
N ALA A 85 0.74 8.21 -21.12
CA ALA A 85 2.08 7.76 -20.80
C ALA A 85 2.48 8.09 -19.35
N VAL A 86 2.12 9.28 -18.87
CA VAL A 86 2.39 9.71 -17.49
C VAL A 86 1.59 8.86 -16.51
N PHE A 87 0.29 8.67 -16.77
CA PHE A 87 -0.56 7.85 -15.93
C PHE A 87 -0.09 6.38 -15.89
N SER A 88 0.22 5.79 -17.05
CA SER A 88 0.74 4.43 -17.14
C SER A 88 2.04 4.26 -16.36
N LEU A 89 2.95 5.23 -16.44
CA LEU A 89 4.20 5.19 -15.67
C LEU A 89 3.92 5.23 -14.16
N LEU A 90 3.09 6.16 -13.69
CA LEU A 90 2.76 6.27 -12.27
C LEU A 90 2.00 5.04 -11.76
N LYS A 91 1.09 4.47 -12.55
CA LYS A 91 0.38 3.22 -12.23
C LYS A 91 1.35 2.05 -12.08
N GLN A 92 2.36 1.93 -12.94
CA GLN A 92 3.41 0.92 -12.77
C GLN A 92 4.20 1.11 -11.47
N LYS A 93 4.48 2.34 -11.08
CA LYS A 93 5.15 2.64 -9.80
C LYS A 93 4.28 2.28 -8.61
N LEU A 94 3.00 2.61 -8.66
CA LEU A 94 2.01 2.21 -7.68
C LEU A 94 1.94 0.68 -7.56
N ASN A 95 1.94 -0.06 -8.67
CA ASN A 95 1.97 -1.52 -8.63
C ASN A 95 3.26 -2.07 -7.98
N GLY A 96 4.42 -1.49 -8.29
CA GLY A 96 5.67 -1.87 -7.62
C GLY A 96 5.63 -1.61 -6.11
N ILE A 97 5.03 -0.50 -5.69
CA ILE A 97 4.78 -0.20 -4.27
C ILE A 97 3.85 -1.24 -3.65
N ALA A 98 2.74 -1.57 -4.32
CA ALA A 98 1.79 -2.58 -3.87
C ALA A 98 2.48 -3.92 -3.65
N ASP A 99 3.39 -4.32 -4.54
CA ASP A 99 4.12 -5.57 -4.42
C ASP A 99 5.04 -5.55 -3.19
N THR A 100 5.75 -4.45 -2.92
CA THR A 100 6.53 -4.31 -1.68
C THR A 100 5.66 -4.28 -0.42
N LEU A 101 4.48 -3.68 -0.47
CA LEU A 101 3.52 -3.71 0.63
C LEU A 101 2.99 -5.13 0.89
N LYS A 102 2.69 -5.91 -0.16
CA LYS A 102 2.27 -7.31 -0.02
C LYS A 102 3.34 -8.14 0.66
N LEU A 103 4.62 -7.94 0.32
CA LEU A 103 5.74 -8.60 0.98
C LEU A 103 5.83 -8.22 2.46
N TYR A 104 5.63 -6.95 2.79
CA TYR A 104 5.58 -6.48 4.18
C TYR A 104 4.42 -7.08 4.97
N VAL A 105 3.19 -7.00 4.45
CA VAL A 105 1.99 -7.59 5.07
C VAL A 105 2.17 -9.09 5.26
N SER A 106 2.73 -9.76 4.26
CA SER A 106 3.04 -11.18 4.35
C SER A 106 4.03 -11.48 5.47
N ALA A 107 5.15 -10.77 5.54
CA ALA A 107 6.12 -10.97 6.61
C ALA A 107 5.52 -10.66 8.00
N ALA A 108 4.72 -9.60 8.14
CA ALA A 108 4.05 -9.23 9.39
C ALA A 108 3.10 -10.34 9.90
N SER A 109 2.45 -11.07 9.00
CA SER A 109 1.54 -12.17 9.37
C SER A 109 2.25 -13.42 9.90
N THR A 110 3.55 -13.59 9.63
CA THR A 110 4.29 -14.81 10.01
C THR A 110 4.72 -14.84 11.48
N GLY A 111 4.73 -13.69 12.15
CA GLY A 111 5.32 -13.54 13.49
C GLY A 111 6.86 -13.54 13.51
N ASP A 112 7.53 -13.68 12.36
CA ASP A 112 8.98 -13.48 12.25
C ASP A 112 9.30 -11.98 12.24
N THR A 113 9.56 -11.44 13.43
CA THR A 113 9.89 -10.03 13.63
C THR A 113 11.09 -9.58 12.78
N GLN A 114 12.11 -10.43 12.58
CA GLN A 114 13.29 -10.05 11.81
C GLN A 114 12.97 -9.91 10.32
N ASN A 115 12.23 -10.88 9.76
CA ASN A 115 11.79 -10.81 8.37
C ASN A 115 10.84 -9.62 8.14
N MET A 116 9.89 -9.40 9.05
CA MET A 116 8.98 -8.25 9.00
C MET A 116 9.73 -6.92 9.01
N MET A 117 10.71 -6.76 9.91
CA MET A 117 11.55 -5.55 9.96
C MET A 117 12.33 -5.34 8.67
N MET A 118 12.87 -6.41 8.07
CA MET A 118 13.58 -6.33 6.80
C MET A 118 12.66 -5.85 5.67
N GLN A 119 11.45 -6.42 5.58
CA GLN A 119 10.48 -6.01 4.57
C GLN A 119 9.98 -4.58 4.81
N PHE A 120 9.76 -4.17 6.06
CA PHE A 120 9.43 -2.78 6.38
C PHE A 120 10.48 -1.80 5.81
N VAL A 121 11.77 -2.07 6.07
CA VAL A 121 12.86 -1.21 5.58
C VAL A 121 12.93 -1.18 4.06
N ALA A 122 12.77 -2.34 3.41
CA ALA A 122 12.76 -2.45 1.95
C ALA A 122 11.59 -1.67 1.32
N THR A 123 10.38 -1.84 1.85
CA THR A 123 9.17 -1.15 1.40
C THR A 123 9.28 0.35 1.58
N ASN A 124 9.73 0.81 2.76
CA ASN A 124 9.95 2.23 3.04
C ASN A 124 10.99 2.84 2.06
N THR A 125 12.08 2.13 1.79
CA THR A 125 13.11 2.58 0.83
C THR A 125 12.53 2.75 -0.58
N SER A 126 11.69 1.81 -1.02
CA SER A 126 11.03 1.87 -2.32
C SER A 126 10.05 3.04 -2.41
N MET A 127 9.25 3.27 -1.38
CA MET A 127 8.32 4.40 -1.31
C MET A 127 9.07 5.75 -1.29
N VAL A 128 10.14 5.89 -0.52
CA VAL A 128 10.98 7.11 -0.53
C VAL A 128 11.49 7.41 -1.94
N ALA A 129 11.98 6.39 -2.66
CA ALA A 129 12.44 6.55 -4.03
C ALA A 129 11.30 6.97 -4.98
N ALA A 130 10.15 6.31 -4.90
CA ALA A 130 8.98 6.59 -5.73
C ALA A 130 8.40 7.99 -5.47
N SER A 131 8.48 8.51 -4.23
CA SER A 131 7.91 9.81 -3.85
C SER A 131 8.41 10.98 -4.70
N ARG A 132 9.61 10.89 -5.29
CA ARG A 132 10.17 11.93 -6.16
C ARG A 132 9.48 11.97 -7.52
N GLU A 133 9.01 10.84 -8.01
CA GLU A 133 8.35 10.74 -9.31
C GLU A 133 6.96 11.39 -9.29
N PHE A 134 6.23 11.22 -8.19
CA PHE A 134 4.94 11.89 -7.97
C PHE A 134 5.06 13.40 -7.73
N ARG A 135 6.27 13.90 -7.49
CA ARG A 135 6.59 15.31 -7.27
C ARG A 135 7.35 15.94 -8.45
N ASN A 136 7.29 15.32 -9.63
CA ASN A 136 7.91 15.89 -10.82
C ASN A 136 7.33 17.28 -11.13
N PRO A 137 8.15 18.36 -11.15
CA PRO A 137 7.69 19.72 -11.39
C PRO A 137 6.89 19.92 -12.67
N ASP A 138 7.17 19.12 -13.72
CA ASP A 138 6.52 19.26 -15.03
C ASP A 138 5.03 18.90 -15.00
N PHE A 139 4.62 18.04 -14.05
CA PHE A 139 3.24 17.55 -13.95
C PHE A 139 2.65 17.68 -12.55
N GLN A 140 3.37 18.29 -11.61
CA GLN A 140 3.07 18.28 -10.18
C GLN A 140 1.62 18.68 -9.88
N TRP A 141 1.07 19.69 -10.57
CA TRP A 141 -0.30 20.15 -10.31
C TRP A 141 -1.37 19.20 -10.87
N LYS A 142 -1.06 18.48 -11.96
CA LYS A 142 -1.98 17.52 -12.58
C LYS A 142 -2.04 16.21 -11.81
N ILE A 143 -0.94 15.82 -11.15
CA ILE A 143 -0.83 14.54 -10.44
C ILE A 143 -0.94 14.68 -8.93
N ALA A 144 -1.10 15.90 -8.40
CA ALA A 144 -1.21 16.15 -6.95
C ALA A 144 -2.27 15.26 -6.26
N PRO A 145 -3.46 15.02 -6.83
CA PRO A 145 -4.41 14.10 -6.21
C PRO A 145 -3.94 12.63 -6.20
N LEU A 146 -3.19 12.18 -7.22
CA LEU A 146 -2.56 10.84 -7.21
C LEU A 146 -1.41 10.77 -6.19
N PHE A 147 -0.66 11.86 -6.05
CA PHE A 147 0.36 11.97 -5.00
C PHE A 147 -0.27 11.87 -3.60
N ALA A 148 -1.46 12.43 -3.38
CA ALA A 148 -2.16 12.29 -2.09
C ALA A 148 -2.50 10.82 -1.76
N VAL A 149 -2.93 10.02 -2.75
CA VAL A 149 -3.17 8.58 -2.56
C VAL A 149 -1.87 7.86 -2.21
N PHE A 150 -0.77 8.16 -2.92
CA PHE A 150 0.56 7.63 -2.60
C PHE A 150 1.02 8.02 -1.18
N ALA A 151 0.85 9.30 -0.81
CA ALA A 151 1.23 9.83 0.48
C ALA A 151 0.51 9.08 1.61
N GLN A 152 -0.79 8.82 1.46
CA GLN A 152 -1.58 8.06 2.43
C GLN A 152 -1.05 6.62 2.60
N LEU A 153 -0.69 5.94 1.51
CA LEU A 153 -0.06 4.61 1.58
C LEU A 153 1.25 4.63 2.38
N HIS A 154 2.12 5.60 2.09
CA HIS A 154 3.39 5.71 2.79
C HIS A 154 3.23 6.10 4.25
N MET A 155 2.30 7.00 4.56
CA MET A 155 2.00 7.39 5.94
C MET A 155 1.39 6.24 6.75
N VAL A 156 0.61 5.36 6.14
CA VAL A 156 0.11 4.15 6.81
C VAL A 156 1.24 3.20 7.16
N LEU A 157 2.21 2.98 6.27
CA LEU A 157 3.41 2.20 6.58
C LEU A 157 4.21 2.83 7.74
N LEU A 158 4.46 4.14 7.67
CA LEU A 158 5.22 4.86 8.71
C LEU A 158 4.49 4.92 10.05
N ARG A 159 3.16 4.92 10.05
CA ARG A 159 2.35 4.81 11.26
C ARG A 159 2.56 3.49 11.98
N ASP A 160 2.65 2.38 11.24
CA ASP A 160 2.84 1.05 11.85
C ASP A 160 4.13 0.99 12.68
N VAL A 161 5.22 1.57 12.17
CA VAL A 161 6.48 1.64 12.93
C VAL A 161 6.42 2.62 14.10
N ALA A 162 5.71 3.75 13.96
CA ALA A 162 5.58 4.72 15.04
C ALA A 162 4.75 4.18 16.21
N LEU A 163 3.77 3.31 15.94
CA LEU A 163 2.92 2.72 16.97
C LEU A 163 3.53 1.45 17.58
N ASN A 164 4.09 0.58 16.75
CA ASN A 164 4.49 -0.78 17.16
C ASN A 164 6.01 -0.98 17.19
N GLY A 165 6.79 -0.09 16.58
CA GLY A 165 8.24 -0.26 16.37
C GLY A 165 9.06 -0.30 17.65
N LYS A 166 8.51 0.15 18.78
CA LYS A 166 9.15 0.03 20.10
C LYS A 166 9.26 -1.42 20.57
N ASP A 167 8.31 -2.25 20.17
CA ASP A 167 8.26 -3.68 20.53
C ASP A 167 9.02 -4.55 19.53
N TRP A 168 9.56 -3.94 18.47
CA TRP A 168 10.44 -4.61 17.53
C TRP A 168 11.85 -4.74 18.12
N SER A 169 12.65 -5.66 17.61
CA SER A 169 14.01 -5.94 18.13
C SER A 169 15.06 -4.85 17.82
N TRP A 170 14.62 -3.62 17.53
CA TRP A 170 15.51 -2.47 17.34
C TRP A 170 15.97 -1.89 18.68
N ASN A 171 17.14 -1.23 18.66
CA ASN A 171 17.52 -0.38 19.78
C ASN A 171 16.72 0.94 19.74
N ALA A 172 16.65 1.61 20.90
CA ALA A 172 15.88 2.85 21.07
C ALA A 172 16.23 3.94 20.05
N LYS A 173 17.52 4.10 19.70
CA LYS A 173 17.95 5.13 18.73
C LYS A 173 17.42 4.86 17.33
N VAL A 174 17.38 3.60 16.91
CA VAL A 174 16.83 3.22 15.59
C VAL A 174 15.33 3.49 15.57
N TYR A 175 14.61 3.10 16.63
CA TYR A 175 13.18 3.43 16.75
C TYR A 175 12.93 4.95 16.69
N GLU A 176 13.66 5.74 17.48
CA GLU A 176 13.56 7.20 17.47
C GLU A 176 13.84 7.80 16.08
N SER A 177 14.78 7.23 15.33
CA SER A 177 15.07 7.67 13.96
C SER A 177 13.89 7.45 13.01
N TYR A 178 13.14 6.36 13.16
CA TYR A 178 11.94 6.10 12.36
C TYR A 178 10.74 6.95 12.77
N VAL A 179 10.58 7.22 14.07
CA VAL A 179 9.56 8.19 14.55
C VAL A 179 9.85 9.58 13.98
N LYS A 180 11.12 9.98 13.98
CA LYS A 180 11.54 11.24 13.35
C LYS A 180 11.28 11.22 11.85
N LEU A 181 11.65 10.15 11.15
CA LEU A 181 11.39 9.99 9.72
C LEU A 181 9.90 10.12 9.39
N ALA A 182 9.03 9.49 10.18
CA ALA A 182 7.58 9.59 10.02
C ALA A 182 7.08 11.04 10.17
N THR A 183 7.61 11.76 11.16
CA THR A 183 7.28 13.16 11.40
C THR A 183 7.77 14.07 10.27
N ASP A 184 9.03 13.91 9.86
CA ASP A 184 9.63 14.72 8.78
C ASP A 184 8.90 14.46 7.45
N THR A 185 8.56 13.21 7.15
CA THR A 185 7.82 12.84 5.93
C THR A 185 6.42 13.44 5.92
N ALA A 186 5.72 13.44 7.06
CA ALA A 186 4.41 14.07 7.19
C ALA A 186 4.43 15.60 7.00
N GLN A 187 5.56 16.25 7.29
CA GLN A 187 5.74 17.69 7.09
C GLN A 187 6.16 18.03 5.65
N ASP A 188 6.86 17.11 4.97
CA ASP A 188 7.33 17.28 3.59
C ASP A 188 6.22 17.02 2.56
N TYR A 189 5.23 16.21 2.90
CA TYR A 189 4.06 15.90 2.05
C TYR A 189 2.98 16.96 2.14
#